data_AF-A0A7L4HNZ0-F1
#
_entry.id   AF-A0A7L4HNZ0-F1
#
_cell.length_a   1.000
_cell.length_b   1.000
_cell.length_c   1.000
_cell.angle_alpha   90.00
_cell.angle_beta   90.00
_cell.angle_gamma   90.00
#
_symmetry.space_group_name_H-M   'P 1'
#
loop_
_entity.id
_entity.type
_entity.pdbx_description
1 polymer ?
#
loop_
_entity_poly.entity_id
_entity_poly.type
_entity_poly.pdbx_seq_one_letter_code
_entity_poly.pdbx_strand_id
1 'polypeptide(L)'
;FQIHMNPSQSTLTLEGDDIDRVDKAMQHISYLNSRQFPTPGIRRLKITSVVKCFNEEACVSIPSVEGYVMVLQPEEPKISLSGINHFARSASEFESSEGVSLFPELRIISTITREVEPEGDGDEDPTVQESLVSEEIMHNLDTCEVTVLGEELNQEQESLEIDMTRLQQKGIEMSSSNLGMIITGVDTMASYEEVLHLIHYRNWHTASLFDRKFKLVCSELNGRYVSNEFKVEVNVIHTANPVEHANHIAAQPQFVHPVHHTFVDLSGHNLANPHPFSVVPSTATVVIVVCVSFLVFMIILGVFRIRAAHQRTMRDQDTGKENEMDWDDSALTITVNPME
;
A
#
# COMPACT_ATOMS: atom_id res chain seq x y z
N PHE A 1 37.25 -9.87 -30.42
CA PHE A 1 35.99 -10.33 -29.79
C PHE A 1 34.86 -9.35 -30.13
N GLN A 2 33.78 -9.82 -30.74
CA GLN A 2 32.64 -9.04 -31.21
C GLN A 2 31.33 -9.75 -30.84
N ILE A 3 30.32 -8.97 -30.47
CA ILE A 3 28.97 -9.46 -30.14
C ILE A 3 28.00 -8.76 -31.08
N HIS A 4 27.23 -9.55 -31.84
CA HIS A 4 26.20 -9.03 -32.72
C HIS A 4 24.84 -9.61 -32.31
N MET A 5 23.86 -8.74 -32.12
CA MET A 5 22.49 -9.14 -31.82
C MET A 5 21.57 -8.59 -32.90
N ASN A 6 20.62 -9.41 -33.36
CA ASN A 6 19.63 -8.93 -34.32
C ASN A 6 18.66 -7.92 -33.66
N PRO A 7 17.95 -7.08 -34.44
CA PRO A 7 17.05 -6.06 -33.89
C PRO A 7 15.94 -6.63 -32.99
N SER A 8 15.50 -7.87 -33.26
CA SER A 8 14.50 -8.58 -32.46
C SER A 8 15.06 -9.28 -31.22
N GLN A 9 16.38 -9.20 -30.97
CA GLN A 9 17.08 -9.84 -29.84
C GLN A 9 16.83 -11.36 -29.72
N SER A 10 16.53 -12.02 -30.84
CA SER A 10 16.24 -13.45 -30.95
C SER A 10 17.39 -14.26 -31.52
N THR A 11 18.43 -13.59 -32.02
CA THR A 11 19.65 -14.21 -32.53
C THR A 11 20.85 -13.41 -32.07
N LEU A 12 21.78 -14.11 -31.42
CA LEU A 12 23.02 -13.59 -30.87
C LEU A 12 24.19 -14.32 -31.52
N THR A 13 25.14 -13.57 -32.07
CA THR A 13 26.36 -14.08 -32.69
C THR A 13 27.56 -13.58 -31.91
N LEU A 14 28.36 -14.51 -31.39
CA LEU A 14 29.64 -14.25 -30.73
C LEU A 14 30.77 -14.58 -31.71
N GLU A 15 31.68 -13.63 -31.95
CA GLU A 15 32.87 -13.85 -32.77
C GLU A 15 34.12 -13.55 -31.95
N GLY A 16 34.98 -14.54 -31.79
CA GLY A 16 36.21 -14.47 -31.02
C GLY A 16 37.30 -15.34 -31.62
N ASP A 17 38.53 -14.90 -31.40
CA ASP A 17 39.78 -15.60 -31.71
C ASP A 17 40.25 -16.51 -30.56
N ASP A 18 39.71 -16.29 -29.36
CA ASP A 18 40.04 -17.00 -28.12
C ASP A 18 38.80 -17.72 -27.58
N ILE A 19 38.93 -19.04 -27.38
CA ILE A 19 37.85 -19.90 -26.90
C ILE A 19 37.43 -19.55 -25.48
N ASP A 20 38.38 -19.17 -24.61
CA ASP A 20 38.09 -18.87 -23.20
C ASP A 20 37.22 -17.61 -23.07
N ARG A 21 37.41 -16.65 -23.98
CA ARG A 21 36.57 -15.44 -24.06
C ARG A 21 35.17 -15.74 -24.57
N VAL A 22 35.05 -16.62 -25.57
CA VAL A 22 33.75 -17.06 -26.09
C VAL A 22 32.99 -17.84 -25.02
N ASP A 23 33.66 -18.72 -24.28
CA ASP A 23 33.05 -19.50 -23.20
C ASP A 23 32.53 -18.58 -22.07
N LYS A 24 33.35 -17.65 -21.60
CA LYS A 24 32.92 -16.65 -20.60
C LYS A 24 31.73 -15.83 -21.08
N ALA A 25 31.69 -15.43 -22.35
CA ALA A 25 30.56 -14.69 -22.90
C ALA A 25 29.29 -15.54 -23.00
N MET A 26 29.41 -16.82 -23.36
CA MET A 26 28.28 -17.77 -23.39
C MET A 26 27.62 -17.92 -22.02
N GLN A 27 28.40 -17.91 -20.93
CA GLN A 27 27.88 -18.00 -19.55
C GLN A 27 26.99 -16.81 -19.15
N HIS A 28 27.10 -15.68 -19.84
CA HIS A 28 26.30 -14.48 -19.56
C HIS A 28 25.04 -14.37 -20.42
N ILE A 29 24.78 -15.33 -21.32
CA ILE A 29 23.58 -15.33 -22.14
C ILE A 29 22.39 -15.78 -21.30
N SER A 30 21.39 -14.92 -21.19
CA SER A 30 20.15 -15.21 -20.48
C SER A 30 18.93 -15.02 -21.37
N TYR A 31 17.88 -15.78 -21.07
CA TYR A 31 16.55 -15.55 -21.63
C TYR A 31 15.83 -14.50 -20.79
N LEU A 32 15.36 -13.43 -21.44
CA LEU A 32 14.54 -12.40 -20.81
C LEU A 32 13.16 -12.36 -21.48
N ASN A 33 12.10 -12.43 -20.68
CA ASN A 33 10.74 -12.16 -21.13
C ASN A 33 10.32 -10.76 -20.63
N SER A 34 10.04 -9.85 -21.56
CA SER A 34 9.65 -8.48 -21.24
C SER A 34 8.14 -8.31 -20.97
N ARG A 35 7.34 -9.39 -21.07
CA ARG A 35 5.90 -9.32 -20.77
C ARG A 35 5.67 -9.41 -19.26
N GLN A 36 4.79 -8.55 -18.75
CA GLN A 36 4.31 -8.60 -17.37
C GLN A 36 3.63 -9.95 -17.05
N PHE A 37 2.91 -10.52 -18.02
CA PHE A 37 2.33 -11.86 -17.95
C PHE A 37 2.94 -12.74 -19.05
N PRO A 38 4.07 -13.41 -18.78
CA PRO A 38 4.70 -14.36 -19.71
C PRO A 38 3.73 -15.43 -20.20
N THR A 39 3.74 -15.71 -21.51
CA THR A 39 2.96 -16.84 -22.05
C THR A 39 3.65 -18.15 -21.66
N PRO A 40 2.98 -19.06 -20.94
CA PRO A 40 3.59 -20.31 -20.51
C PRO A 40 4.04 -21.17 -21.70
N GLY A 41 5.03 -22.04 -21.47
CA GLY A 41 5.46 -23.06 -22.42
C GLY A 41 6.91 -22.95 -22.87
N ILE A 42 7.24 -23.78 -23.86
CA ILE A 42 8.63 -24.07 -24.25
C ILE A 42 9.15 -22.99 -25.22
N ARG A 43 10.37 -22.51 -25.00
CA ARG A 43 11.14 -21.66 -25.92
C ARG A 43 12.36 -22.42 -26.38
N ARG A 44 12.30 -22.93 -27.61
CA ARG A 44 13.40 -23.71 -28.21
C ARG A 44 14.55 -22.78 -28.55
N LEU A 45 15.76 -23.18 -28.20
CA LEU A 45 17.00 -22.51 -28.57
C LEU A 45 17.89 -23.48 -29.34
N LYS A 46 18.67 -22.93 -30.27
CA LYS A 46 19.62 -23.69 -31.07
C LYS A 46 20.93 -22.93 -31.11
N ILE A 47 22.00 -23.62 -30.75
CA ILE A 47 23.36 -23.09 -30.79
C ILE A 47 24.06 -23.74 -31.98
N THR A 48 24.58 -22.90 -32.87
CA THR A 48 25.35 -23.34 -34.03
C THR A 48 26.71 -22.66 -33.99
N SER A 49 27.76 -23.44 -34.11
CA SER A 49 29.14 -22.95 -34.06
C SER A 49 29.83 -23.18 -35.39
N VAL A 50 30.53 -22.15 -35.89
CA VAL A 50 31.32 -22.22 -37.12
C VAL A 50 32.74 -21.83 -36.80
N VAL A 51 33.68 -22.75 -37.03
CA VAL A 51 35.11 -22.50 -36.84
C VAL A 51 35.72 -22.06 -38.17
N LYS A 52 36.46 -20.94 -38.15
CA LYS A 52 37.26 -20.47 -39.29
C LYS A 52 38.73 -20.84 -39.03
N CYS A 53 39.28 -21.78 -39.78
CA CYS A 53 40.67 -22.21 -39.63
C CYS A 53 41.55 -21.49 -40.66
N PHE A 54 42.79 -21.22 -40.29
CA PHE A 54 43.77 -20.65 -41.19
C PHE A 54 44.48 -21.80 -41.93
N ASN A 55 44.40 -21.79 -43.26
CA ASN A 55 44.84 -22.80 -44.26
C ASN A 55 43.73 -23.74 -44.77
N GLU A 56 43.90 -24.27 -45.99
CA GLU A 56 42.96 -25.14 -46.74
C GLU A 56 42.67 -26.50 -46.06
N GLU A 57 43.02 -26.67 -44.79
CA GLU A 57 42.68 -27.85 -44.00
C GLU A 57 41.22 -27.81 -43.56
N ALA A 58 40.59 -28.99 -43.54
CA ALA A 58 39.20 -29.12 -43.13
C ALA A 58 39.04 -28.77 -41.64
N CYS A 59 38.28 -27.71 -41.35
CA CYS A 59 37.95 -27.33 -39.99
C CYS A 59 37.20 -28.43 -39.24
N VAL A 60 37.41 -28.47 -37.91
CA VAL A 60 36.59 -29.27 -37.00
C VAL A 60 35.14 -28.83 -37.12
N SER A 61 34.25 -29.78 -37.43
CA SER A 61 32.81 -29.54 -37.42
C SER A 61 32.28 -29.65 -36.00
N ILE A 62 31.65 -28.59 -35.51
CA ILE A 62 30.99 -28.57 -34.20
C ILE A 62 29.50 -28.86 -34.42
N PRO A 63 28.94 -29.91 -33.80
CA PRO A 63 27.53 -30.23 -33.96
C PRO A 63 26.65 -29.14 -33.34
N SER A 64 25.48 -28.92 -33.92
CA SER A 64 24.51 -27.98 -33.34
C SER A 64 23.91 -28.55 -32.06
N VAL A 65 23.80 -27.72 -31.04
CA VAL A 65 23.16 -28.07 -29.76
C VAL A 65 21.75 -27.50 -29.76
N GLU A 66 20.77 -28.32 -29.39
CA GLU A 66 19.39 -27.89 -29.20
C GLU A 66 19.06 -27.93 -27.72
N GLY A 67 18.34 -26.91 -27.26
CA GLY A 67 17.88 -26.80 -25.88
C GLY A 67 16.53 -26.11 -25.81
N TYR A 68 16.05 -25.92 -24.59
CA TYR A 68 14.86 -25.11 -24.38
C TYR A 68 14.88 -24.41 -23.03
N VAL A 69 14.18 -23.29 -22.97
CA VAL A 69 13.78 -22.63 -21.73
C VAL A 69 12.29 -22.91 -21.52
N MET A 70 11.93 -23.39 -20.33
CA MET A 70 10.53 -23.59 -19.94
C MET A 70 10.04 -22.34 -19.22
N VAL A 71 9.04 -21.67 -19.80
CA VAL A 71 8.35 -20.56 -19.14
C VAL A 71 7.20 -21.15 -18.34
N LEU A 72 7.29 -21.05 -17.02
CA LEU A 72 6.23 -21.52 -16.12
C LEU A 72 5.00 -20.62 -16.21
N GLN A 73 3.87 -21.11 -15.70
CA GLN A 73 2.66 -20.31 -15.60
C GLN A 73 2.87 -19.19 -14.59
N PRO A 74 2.64 -17.90 -14.97
CA PRO A 74 2.68 -16.81 -14.01
C PRO A 74 1.62 -17.02 -12.93
N GLU A 75 1.97 -16.70 -11.69
CA GLU A 75 1.02 -16.63 -10.60
C GLU A 75 -0.01 -15.53 -10.87
N GLU A 76 -1.27 -15.82 -10.53
CA GLU A 76 -2.35 -14.87 -10.76
C GLU A 76 -2.38 -13.82 -9.64
N PRO A 77 -2.48 -12.53 -9.97
CA PRO A 77 -2.55 -11.47 -8.99
C PRO A 77 -3.90 -11.50 -8.27
N LYS A 78 -3.85 -11.33 -6.95
CA LYS A 78 -5.02 -11.19 -6.10
C LYS A 78 -5.14 -9.76 -5.60
N ILE A 79 -6.05 -9.00 -6.21
CA ILE A 79 -6.42 -7.65 -5.79
C ILE A 79 -7.31 -7.73 -4.54
N SER A 80 -6.92 -7.01 -3.50
CA SER A 80 -7.59 -6.99 -2.20
C SER A 80 -7.96 -5.56 -1.80
N LEU A 81 -9.26 -5.34 -1.60
CA LEU A 81 -9.85 -4.12 -1.06
C LEU A 81 -10.09 -4.29 0.44
N SER A 82 -9.60 -3.34 1.23
CA SER A 82 -9.72 -3.34 2.69
C SER A 82 -9.94 -1.92 3.23
N GLY A 83 -10.52 -1.80 4.42
CA GLY A 83 -10.81 -0.51 5.03
C GLY A 83 -12.01 -0.58 5.97
N ILE A 84 -12.48 0.58 6.45
CA ILE A 84 -13.70 0.67 7.24
C ILE A 84 -14.91 0.41 6.35
N ASN A 85 -15.71 -0.59 6.73
CA ASN A 85 -16.86 -1.07 5.96
C ASN A 85 -18.20 -0.86 6.66
N HIS A 86 -18.21 -0.29 7.86
CA HIS A 86 -19.42 0.04 8.59
C HIS A 86 -19.19 1.29 9.43
N PHE A 87 -20.02 2.30 9.26
CA PHE A 87 -19.94 3.50 10.09
C PHE A 87 -21.30 4.19 10.20
N ALA A 88 -21.42 5.07 11.20
CA ALA A 88 -22.61 5.87 11.42
C ALA A 88 -22.25 7.36 11.44
N ARG A 89 -23.14 8.21 10.92
CA ARG A 89 -23.03 9.68 10.94
C ARG A 89 -24.35 10.33 11.30
N SER A 90 -24.31 11.58 11.74
CA SER A 90 -25.53 12.32 12.04
C SER A 90 -26.31 12.63 10.76
N ALA A 91 -27.64 12.69 10.86
CA ALA A 91 -28.52 13.15 9.76
C ALA A 91 -28.01 14.44 9.08
N SER A 92 -27.57 15.41 9.86
CA SER A 92 -27.04 16.69 9.36
C SER A 92 -25.80 16.59 8.49
N GLU A 93 -24.99 15.53 8.64
CA GLU A 93 -23.79 15.34 7.80
C GLU A 93 -24.16 14.85 6.40
N PHE A 94 -25.17 13.98 6.28
CA PHE A 94 -25.69 13.54 4.97
C PHE A 94 -26.39 14.67 4.21
N GLU A 95 -27.06 15.56 4.94
CA GLU A 95 -27.78 16.72 4.39
C GLU A 95 -26.85 17.89 4.07
N SER A 96 -25.59 17.82 4.49
CA SER A 96 -24.58 18.83 4.19
C SER A 96 -24.25 18.88 2.70
N SER A 97 -23.67 19.99 2.26
CA SER A 97 -23.23 20.14 0.86
C SER A 97 -22.10 19.17 0.47
N GLU A 98 -21.31 18.72 1.45
CA GLU A 98 -20.18 17.80 1.27
C GLU A 98 -20.64 16.33 1.28
N GLY A 99 -21.72 16.03 2.01
CA GLY A 99 -22.16 14.66 2.25
C GLY A 99 -21.15 13.88 3.11
N VAL A 100 -21.17 12.56 3.01
CA VAL A 100 -20.34 11.67 3.81
C VAL A 100 -19.43 10.84 2.90
N SER A 101 -18.12 10.86 3.15
CA SER A 101 -17.16 10.03 2.43
C SER A 101 -17.45 8.54 2.64
N LEU A 102 -17.59 7.79 1.55
CA LEU A 102 -17.89 6.35 1.61
C LEU A 102 -16.67 5.48 1.92
N PHE A 103 -15.49 5.91 1.49
CA PHE A 103 -14.28 5.09 1.48
C PHE A 103 -13.05 5.79 2.09
N PRO A 104 -13.13 6.46 3.25
CA PRO A 104 -12.06 7.32 3.75
C PRO A 104 -10.74 6.60 4.09
N GLU A 105 -10.80 5.28 4.35
CA GLU A 105 -9.66 4.46 4.74
C GLU A 105 -9.47 3.25 3.81
N LEU A 106 -9.97 3.36 2.57
CA LEU A 106 -9.83 2.29 1.60
C LEU A 106 -8.36 2.08 1.23
N ARG A 107 -7.95 0.82 1.24
CA ARG A 107 -6.65 0.32 0.79
C ARG A 107 -6.84 -0.74 -0.28
N ILE A 108 -6.08 -0.61 -1.35
CA ILE A 108 -6.02 -1.51 -2.50
C ILE A 108 -4.61 -2.06 -2.59
N ILE A 109 -4.48 -3.36 -2.33
CA ILE A 109 -3.21 -4.08 -2.40
C ILE A 109 -3.39 -5.22 -3.39
N SER A 110 -2.35 -5.55 -4.15
CA SER A 110 -2.36 -6.75 -4.96
C SER A 110 -1.16 -7.63 -4.69
N THR A 111 -1.44 -8.93 -4.54
CA THR A 111 -0.46 -9.92 -4.11
C THR A 111 -0.34 -11.07 -5.08
N ILE A 112 0.84 -11.65 -5.18
CA ILE A 112 1.09 -12.95 -5.82
C ILE A 112 1.58 -13.93 -4.75
N THR A 113 1.15 -15.18 -4.85
CA THR A 113 1.52 -16.23 -3.90
C THR A 113 2.59 -17.13 -4.50
N ARG A 114 3.82 -17.00 -3.99
CA ARG A 114 4.97 -17.82 -4.38
C ARG A 114 5.14 -19.00 -3.46
N GLU A 115 5.30 -20.17 -4.07
CA GLU A 115 5.84 -21.34 -3.39
C GLU A 115 7.36 -21.15 -3.24
N VAL A 116 7.84 -21.09 -2.01
CA VAL A 116 9.27 -21.05 -1.69
C VAL A 116 9.70 -22.45 -1.27
N GLU A 117 10.70 -23.00 -1.96
CA GLU A 117 11.33 -24.24 -1.52
C GLU A 117 12.05 -23.98 -0.19
N PRO A 118 11.85 -24.83 0.84
CA PRO A 118 12.49 -24.62 2.14
C PRO A 118 14.02 -24.75 1.98
N GLU A 119 14.74 -23.65 2.20
CA GLU A 119 16.18 -23.67 2.40
C GLU A 119 16.49 -24.25 3.78
N GLY A 120 16.40 -25.58 3.93
CA GLY A 120 16.68 -26.25 5.19
C GLY A 120 16.84 -27.75 5.04
N ASP A 121 18.07 -28.22 5.18
CA ASP A 121 18.47 -29.64 5.25
C ASP A 121 18.11 -30.24 6.64
N GLY A 122 16.93 -29.90 7.16
CA GLY A 122 16.44 -30.28 8.49
C GLY A 122 15.30 -31.28 8.41
N ASP A 123 15.40 -32.38 9.17
CA ASP A 123 14.40 -33.45 9.32
C ASP A 123 13.09 -33.00 10.04
N GLU A 124 12.62 -31.78 9.79
CA GLU A 124 11.34 -31.30 10.29
C GLU A 124 10.32 -31.28 9.14
N ASP A 125 9.30 -32.13 9.27
CA ASP A 125 8.20 -32.30 8.33
C ASP A 125 7.56 -30.92 8.05
N PRO A 126 7.69 -30.36 6.82
CA PRO A 126 7.30 -28.99 6.58
C PRO A 126 5.78 -28.89 6.72
N THR A 127 5.33 -28.10 7.70
CA THR A 127 3.92 -27.75 7.77
C THR A 127 3.55 -26.97 6.51
N VAL A 128 2.44 -27.34 5.85
CA VAL A 128 1.97 -26.82 4.55
C VAL A 128 1.83 -25.28 4.50
N GLN A 129 1.93 -24.60 5.65
CA GLN A 129 1.80 -23.15 5.78
C GLN A 129 3.12 -22.37 5.71
N GLU A 130 4.30 -23.00 5.86
CA GLU A 130 5.59 -22.28 5.85
C GLU A 130 6.17 -22.07 4.43
N SER A 131 5.62 -22.71 3.40
CA SER A 131 6.14 -22.66 2.04
C SER A 131 5.48 -21.62 1.12
N LEU A 132 4.53 -20.81 1.60
CA LEU A 132 3.80 -19.84 0.77
C LEU A 132 4.12 -18.40 1.21
N VAL A 133 4.84 -17.65 0.36
CA VAL A 133 5.14 -16.24 0.56
C VAL A 133 4.25 -15.39 -0.34
N SER A 134 3.51 -14.46 0.24
CA SER A 134 2.72 -13.48 -0.53
C SER A 134 3.54 -12.21 -0.73
N GLU A 135 3.86 -11.90 -1.98
CA GLU A 135 4.56 -10.66 -2.35
C GLU A 135 3.58 -9.63 -2.90
N GLU A 136 3.69 -8.39 -2.43
CA GLU A 136 2.95 -7.27 -3.00
C GLU A 136 3.56 -6.85 -4.34
N ILE A 137 2.71 -6.68 -5.35
CA ILE A 137 3.13 -6.29 -6.69
C ILE A 137 2.43 -5.02 -7.14
N MET A 138 3.17 -4.18 -7.86
CA MET A 138 2.65 -2.95 -8.44
C MET A 138 2.13 -3.22 -9.84
N HIS A 139 0.84 -2.94 -10.07
CA HIS A 139 0.23 -2.90 -11.39
C HIS A 139 -0.91 -1.87 -11.42
N ASN A 140 -1.54 -1.74 -12.59
CA ASN A 140 -2.53 -0.73 -12.85
C ASN A 140 -3.93 -1.34 -12.84
N LEU A 141 -4.90 -0.60 -12.32
CA LEU A 141 -6.31 -0.93 -12.45
C LEU A 141 -6.87 -0.24 -13.69
N ASP A 142 -7.98 -0.76 -14.20
CA ASP A 142 -8.68 -0.16 -15.34
C ASP A 142 -10.10 0.29 -15.03
N THR A 143 -10.73 -0.30 -14.02
CA THR A 143 -12.12 0.00 -13.66
C THR A 143 -12.33 -0.23 -12.17
N CYS A 144 -13.05 0.69 -11.52
CA CYS A 144 -13.65 0.47 -10.23
C CYS A 144 -15.14 0.83 -10.29
N GLU A 145 -15.98 -0.10 -9.88
CA GLU A 145 -17.43 0.04 -9.86
C GLU A 145 -17.93 0.10 -8.42
N VAL A 146 -18.67 1.16 -8.11
CA VAL A 146 -19.45 1.32 -6.89
C VAL A 146 -20.91 1.06 -7.22
N THR A 147 -21.45 -0.07 -6.80
CA THR A 147 -22.85 -0.46 -6.99
C THR A 147 -23.66 -0.17 -5.72
N VAL A 148 -24.87 0.34 -5.89
CA VAL A 148 -25.84 0.54 -4.81
C VAL A 148 -26.49 -0.81 -4.49
N LEU A 149 -26.56 -1.17 -3.21
CA LEU A 149 -27.21 -2.40 -2.76
C LEU A 149 -28.61 -2.09 -2.22
N GLY A 150 -29.59 -2.88 -2.66
CA GLY A 150 -31.00 -2.70 -2.30
C GLY A 150 -31.74 -1.92 -3.38
N GLU A 151 -32.53 -0.93 -2.97
CA GLU A 151 -33.27 -0.06 -3.90
C GLU A 151 -32.31 0.88 -4.65
N GLU A 152 -32.64 1.22 -5.90
CA GLU A 152 -31.85 2.17 -6.69
C GLU A 152 -31.82 3.55 -6.02
N LEU A 153 -30.84 4.39 -6.39
CA LEU A 153 -30.75 5.75 -5.87
C LEU A 153 -31.95 6.58 -6.30
N ASN A 154 -32.65 7.16 -5.33
CA ASN A 154 -33.67 8.16 -5.61
C ASN A 154 -33.02 9.52 -5.84
N GLN A 155 -32.88 9.94 -7.10
CA GLN A 155 -32.27 11.23 -7.47
C GLN A 155 -32.97 12.46 -6.86
N GLU A 156 -34.20 12.34 -6.35
CA GLU A 156 -34.92 13.41 -5.64
C GLU A 156 -34.58 13.48 -4.15
N GLN A 157 -33.87 12.50 -3.60
CA GLN A 157 -33.50 12.44 -2.18
C GLN A 157 -32.01 12.20 -1.91
N GLU A 158 -31.32 11.51 -2.83
CA GLU A 158 -29.95 11.06 -2.64
C GLU A 158 -29.10 11.12 -3.91
N SER A 159 -27.80 11.28 -3.72
CA SER A 159 -26.81 11.30 -4.80
C SER A 159 -25.47 10.70 -4.35
N LEU A 160 -24.77 10.13 -5.32
CA LEU A 160 -23.36 9.73 -5.19
C LEU A 160 -22.52 10.69 -6.03
N GLU A 161 -21.63 11.44 -5.38
CA GLU A 161 -20.92 12.56 -5.99
C GLU A 161 -19.40 12.38 -5.89
N ILE A 162 -18.70 12.91 -6.89
CA ILE A 162 -17.23 13.01 -6.91
C ILE A 162 -16.82 14.33 -7.58
N ASP A 163 -15.78 14.96 -7.06
CA ASP A 163 -15.24 16.18 -7.65
C ASP A 163 -14.48 15.88 -8.95
N MET A 164 -15.15 16.13 -10.09
CA MET A 164 -14.62 15.90 -11.43
C MET A 164 -13.35 16.68 -11.74
N THR A 165 -13.08 17.79 -11.05
CA THR A 165 -11.87 18.58 -11.29
C THR A 165 -10.60 17.81 -10.89
N ARG A 166 -10.72 16.92 -9.90
CA ARG A 166 -9.62 16.06 -9.43
C ARG A 166 -9.40 14.83 -10.32
N LEU A 167 -10.44 14.41 -11.05
CA LEU A 167 -10.39 13.27 -11.97
C LEU A 167 -9.70 13.62 -13.30
N GLN A 168 -9.99 14.79 -13.87
CA GLN A 168 -9.48 15.20 -15.19
C GLN A 168 -7.95 15.26 -15.30
N GLN A 169 -7.25 15.38 -14.17
CA GLN A 169 -5.79 15.43 -14.13
C GLN A 169 -5.13 14.05 -14.31
N LYS A 170 -5.89 12.96 -14.16
CA LYS A 170 -5.37 11.58 -14.10
C LYS A 170 -5.75 10.72 -15.32
N GLY A 171 -6.50 11.26 -16.29
CA GLY A 171 -6.96 10.47 -17.45
C GLY A 171 -7.98 9.38 -17.07
N ILE A 172 -8.64 9.57 -15.92
CA ILE A 172 -9.69 8.69 -15.40
C ILE A 172 -11.04 9.35 -15.69
N GLU A 173 -11.97 8.58 -16.24
CA GLU A 173 -13.33 8.99 -16.54
C GLU A 173 -14.30 8.41 -15.50
N MET A 174 -15.43 9.09 -15.30
CA MET A 174 -16.48 8.66 -14.38
C MET A 174 -17.84 8.71 -15.07
N SER A 175 -18.63 7.66 -14.87
CA SER A 175 -20.04 7.59 -15.26
C SER A 175 -20.90 7.26 -14.04
N SER A 176 -22.03 7.94 -13.89
CA SER A 176 -22.97 7.74 -12.79
C SER A 176 -24.36 7.36 -13.28
N SER A 177 -25.08 6.59 -12.46
CA SER A 177 -26.45 6.16 -12.70
C SER A 177 -27.18 5.95 -11.36
N ASN A 178 -28.46 5.59 -11.41
CA ASN A 178 -29.21 5.24 -10.18
C ASN A 178 -28.71 3.94 -9.53
N LEU A 179 -27.98 3.12 -10.28
CA LEU A 179 -27.41 1.86 -9.80
C LEU A 179 -26.03 2.05 -9.16
N GLY A 180 -25.44 3.24 -9.28
CA GLY A 180 -24.12 3.55 -8.73
C GLY A 180 -23.22 4.31 -9.70
N MET A 181 -21.91 4.10 -9.57
CA MET A 181 -20.87 4.84 -10.28
C MET A 181 -19.82 3.87 -10.82
N ILE A 182 -19.37 4.12 -12.05
CA ILE A 182 -18.27 3.38 -12.69
C ILE A 182 -17.16 4.38 -13.01
N ILE A 183 -15.98 4.10 -12.51
CA ILE A 183 -14.75 4.85 -12.76
C ILE A 183 -13.89 3.99 -13.70
N THR A 184 -13.47 4.56 -14.82
CA THR A 184 -12.73 3.84 -15.87
C THR A 184 -11.49 4.61 -16.31
N GLY A 185 -10.37 3.91 -16.50
CA GLY A 185 -9.11 4.49 -16.95
C GLY A 185 -7.92 3.70 -16.40
N VAL A 186 -6.86 3.53 -17.19
CA VAL A 186 -5.70 2.75 -16.76
C VAL A 186 -4.77 3.63 -15.89
N ASP A 187 -4.68 3.32 -14.60
CA ASP A 187 -3.80 4.04 -13.66
C ASP A 187 -3.41 3.13 -12.47
N THR A 188 -2.45 3.58 -11.67
CA THR A 188 -1.94 2.90 -10.47
C THR A 188 -3.02 2.74 -9.39
N MET A 189 -2.88 1.70 -8.54
CA MET A 189 -3.77 1.48 -7.39
C MET A 189 -3.84 2.68 -6.45
N ALA A 190 -2.71 3.34 -6.19
CA ALA A 190 -2.66 4.54 -5.35
C ALA A 190 -3.49 5.70 -5.94
N SER A 191 -3.47 5.86 -7.26
CA SER A 191 -4.30 6.86 -7.95
C SER A 191 -5.79 6.54 -7.78
N TYR A 192 -6.17 5.27 -7.88
CA TYR A 192 -7.53 4.81 -7.61
C TYR A 192 -7.94 4.98 -6.14
N GLU A 193 -7.06 4.71 -5.17
CA GLU A 193 -7.31 5.01 -3.75
C GLU A 193 -7.67 6.49 -3.56
N GLU A 194 -6.84 7.40 -4.08
CA GLU A 194 -7.08 8.85 -3.98
C GLU A 194 -8.42 9.25 -4.58
N VAL A 195 -8.80 8.66 -5.72
CA VAL A 195 -10.08 8.93 -6.39
C VAL A 195 -11.26 8.40 -5.57
N LEU A 196 -11.17 7.16 -5.09
CA LEU A 196 -12.25 6.51 -4.34
C LEU A 196 -12.49 7.18 -2.99
N HIS A 197 -11.45 7.74 -2.36
CA HIS A 197 -11.58 8.53 -1.12
C HIS A 197 -12.42 9.81 -1.31
N LEU A 198 -12.54 10.31 -2.54
CA LEU A 198 -13.32 11.50 -2.89
C LEU A 198 -14.80 11.22 -3.16
N ILE A 199 -15.24 9.96 -3.09
CA ILE A 199 -16.63 9.60 -3.29
C ILE A 199 -17.42 9.95 -2.03
N HIS A 200 -18.42 10.82 -2.20
CA HIS A 200 -19.32 11.25 -1.14
C HIS A 200 -20.74 10.79 -1.45
N TYR A 201 -21.41 10.26 -0.43
CA TYR A 201 -22.83 9.99 -0.46
C TYR A 201 -23.59 11.10 0.27
N ARG A 202 -24.59 11.65 -0.41
CA ARG A 202 -25.42 12.75 0.09
C ARG A 202 -26.87 12.33 0.10
N ASN A 203 -27.60 12.72 1.14
CA ASN A 203 -29.04 12.50 1.23
C ASN A 203 -29.70 13.71 1.91
N TRP A 204 -30.63 14.38 1.23
CA TRP A 204 -31.27 15.63 1.69
C TRP A 204 -32.56 15.37 2.48
N HIS A 205 -32.94 14.09 2.63
CA HIS A 205 -34.18 13.68 3.26
C HIS A 205 -33.92 12.45 4.15
N THR A 206 -33.10 12.63 5.18
CA THR A 206 -32.61 11.51 5.99
C THR A 206 -33.65 10.94 6.95
N ALA A 207 -34.77 11.63 7.20
CA ALA A 207 -35.75 11.30 8.24
C ALA A 207 -36.28 9.84 8.20
N SER A 208 -36.32 9.23 7.01
CA SER A 208 -36.73 7.83 6.79
C SER A 208 -35.57 6.88 6.46
N LEU A 209 -34.35 7.40 6.32
CA LEU A 209 -33.16 6.62 6.04
C LEU A 209 -32.55 6.11 7.36
N PHE A 210 -32.43 4.80 7.50
CA PHE A 210 -31.74 4.15 8.62
C PHE A 210 -30.33 3.74 8.23
N ASP A 211 -30.22 3.02 7.11
CA ASP A 211 -28.95 2.55 6.55
C ASP A 211 -28.97 2.65 5.02
N ARG A 212 -27.78 2.79 4.43
CA ARG A 212 -27.56 2.66 2.99
C ARG A 212 -26.31 1.83 2.74
N LYS A 213 -26.35 0.92 1.76
CA LYS A 213 -25.27 -0.04 1.49
C LYS A 213 -24.75 0.12 0.07
N PHE A 214 -23.43 0.08 -0.07
CA PHE A 214 -22.73 0.17 -1.35
C PHE A 214 -21.73 -0.97 -1.47
N LYS A 215 -21.42 -1.37 -2.70
CA LYS A 215 -20.42 -2.40 -3.02
C LYS A 215 -19.39 -1.80 -3.96
N LEU A 216 -18.12 -1.89 -3.59
CA LEU A 216 -17.00 -1.56 -4.45
C LEU A 216 -16.33 -2.83 -4.98
N VAL A 217 -16.07 -2.86 -6.28
CA VAL A 217 -15.26 -3.88 -6.96
C VAL A 217 -14.31 -3.17 -7.93
N CYS A 218 -13.05 -3.57 -7.95
CA CYS A 218 -12.06 -3.05 -8.89
C CYS A 218 -11.48 -4.18 -9.76
N SER A 219 -11.01 -3.83 -10.95
CA SER A 219 -10.44 -4.79 -11.90
C SER A 219 -9.16 -4.31 -12.58
N GLU A 220 -8.45 -5.29 -13.11
CA GLU A 220 -7.31 -5.16 -14.01
C GLU A 220 -7.53 -6.05 -15.26
N LEU A 221 -6.90 -5.68 -16.38
CA LEU A 221 -6.89 -6.40 -17.66
C LEU A 221 -8.31 -6.67 -18.21
N ASN A 222 -9.16 -5.64 -18.16
CA ASN A 222 -10.56 -5.59 -18.55
C ASN A 222 -11.41 -6.66 -17.84
N GLY A 223 -11.30 -6.71 -16.51
CA GLY A 223 -12.07 -7.66 -15.69
C GLY A 223 -11.50 -9.07 -15.65
N ARG A 224 -10.28 -9.29 -16.15
CA ARG A 224 -9.62 -10.60 -16.02
C ARG A 224 -9.25 -10.89 -14.58
N TYR A 225 -8.73 -9.90 -13.87
CA TYR A 225 -8.46 -9.97 -12.44
C TYR A 225 -9.38 -9.00 -11.75
N VAL A 226 -10.12 -9.50 -10.75
CA VAL A 226 -11.17 -8.77 -10.05
C VAL A 226 -10.90 -8.87 -8.57
N SER A 227 -11.08 -7.76 -7.86
CA SER A 227 -10.92 -7.72 -6.42
C SER A 227 -12.02 -8.49 -5.68
N ASN A 228 -11.87 -8.66 -4.37
CA ASN A 228 -13.00 -9.00 -3.51
C ASN A 228 -14.10 -7.93 -3.57
N GLU A 229 -15.32 -8.30 -3.19
CA GLU A 229 -16.41 -7.34 -2.98
C GLU A 229 -16.21 -6.60 -1.65
N PHE A 230 -15.99 -5.29 -1.70
CA PHE A 230 -15.92 -4.45 -0.51
C PHE A 230 -17.27 -3.76 -0.27
N LYS A 231 -18.03 -4.25 0.72
CA LYS A 231 -19.38 -3.77 1.02
C LYS A 231 -19.34 -2.78 2.18
N VAL A 232 -19.74 -1.54 1.95
CA VAL A 232 -19.84 -0.52 2.98
C VAL A 232 -21.30 -0.29 3.38
N GLU A 233 -21.56 -0.25 4.68
CA GLU A 233 -22.86 0.07 5.26
C GLU A 233 -22.78 1.38 6.05
N VAL A 234 -23.64 2.31 5.70
CA VAL A 234 -23.65 3.67 6.24
C VAL A 234 -24.95 3.90 6.99
N ASN A 235 -24.85 4.13 8.30
CA ASN A 235 -26.00 4.30 9.19
C ASN A 235 -26.24 5.77 9.53
N VAL A 236 -27.52 6.15 9.61
CA VAL A 236 -27.95 7.50 9.96
C VAL A 236 -28.36 7.53 11.43
N ILE A 237 -27.73 8.43 12.17
CA ILE A 237 -28.07 8.72 13.56
C ILE A 237 -29.06 9.88 13.57
N HIS A 238 -30.31 9.54 13.88
CA HIS A 238 -31.35 10.51 14.19
C HIS A 238 -31.19 10.95 15.63
N THR A 239 -30.74 12.18 15.86
CA THR A 239 -30.81 12.77 17.20
C THR A 239 -32.28 12.93 17.55
N ALA A 240 -32.74 12.18 18.57
CA ALA A 240 -33.99 12.55 19.21
C ALA A 240 -33.83 13.99 19.68
N ASN A 241 -34.73 14.89 19.26
CA ASN A 241 -34.76 16.27 19.74
C ASN A 241 -34.45 16.29 21.24
N PRO A 242 -33.58 17.20 21.73
CA PRO A 242 -33.49 17.42 23.16
C PRO A 242 -34.90 17.77 23.59
N VAL A 243 -35.58 16.84 24.25
CA VAL A 243 -36.83 17.12 24.95
C VAL A 243 -36.46 18.30 25.83
N GLU A 244 -37.06 19.46 25.52
CA GLU A 244 -36.98 20.66 26.33
C GLU A 244 -36.99 20.20 27.78
N HIS A 245 -35.90 20.42 28.51
CA HIS A 245 -35.83 20.02 29.90
C HIS A 245 -37.08 20.62 30.54
N ALA A 246 -38.04 19.75 30.91
CA ALA A 246 -39.16 20.17 31.72
C ALA A 246 -38.51 20.82 32.94
N ASN A 247 -38.68 22.13 33.10
CA ASN A 247 -38.16 22.89 34.22
C ASN A 247 -38.72 22.29 35.51
N HIS A 248 -38.00 21.34 36.12
CA HIS A 248 -38.37 20.72 37.39
C HIS A 248 -38.20 21.68 38.59
N ILE A 249 -37.98 22.97 38.36
CA ILE A 249 -37.83 23.99 39.42
C ILE A 249 -39.20 24.41 40.01
N ALA A 250 -40.33 24.08 39.39
CA ALA A 250 -41.65 24.52 39.86
C ALA A 250 -42.46 23.49 40.66
N ALA A 251 -41.87 22.38 41.11
CA ALA A 251 -42.57 21.39 41.93
C ALA A 251 -41.66 20.71 42.96
N GLN A 252 -41.34 21.43 44.05
CA GLN A 252 -40.93 20.78 45.29
C GLN A 252 -42.16 20.50 46.16
N PRO A 253 -42.47 19.23 46.51
CA PRO A 253 -43.36 18.98 47.63
C PRO A 253 -42.61 19.32 48.92
N GLN A 254 -43.18 20.21 49.73
CA GLN A 254 -42.66 20.56 51.06
C GLN A 254 -42.77 19.36 51.99
N PHE A 255 -41.70 18.60 52.19
CA PHE A 255 -41.53 17.80 53.39
C PHE A 255 -40.06 17.77 53.80
N VAL A 256 -39.86 17.80 55.11
CA VAL A 256 -38.60 17.72 55.88
C VAL A 256 -37.92 19.06 56.17
N HIS A 257 -38.12 19.56 57.40
CA HIS A 257 -37.34 20.62 58.02
C HIS A 257 -35.91 20.16 58.32
N PRO A 258 -34.87 20.91 57.91
CA PRO A 258 -33.55 20.80 58.50
C PRO A 258 -33.40 21.79 59.65
N VAL A 259 -33.07 21.26 60.82
CA VAL A 259 -32.73 21.98 62.05
C VAL A 259 -31.46 22.81 61.85
N HIS A 260 -31.50 24.06 62.31
CA HIS A 260 -30.37 24.98 62.39
C HIS A 260 -29.23 24.44 63.24
N HIS A 261 -28.00 24.46 62.70
CA HIS A 261 -26.80 24.73 63.50
C HIS A 261 -26.04 25.91 62.90
N THR A 262 -25.84 26.89 63.77
CA THR A 262 -25.21 28.19 63.59
C THR A 262 -23.68 28.11 63.73
N PHE A 263 -22.94 28.79 62.86
CA PHE A 263 -21.79 29.66 63.19
C PHE A 263 -21.46 30.50 61.93
N VAL A 264 -21.79 31.80 61.87
CA VAL A 264 -20.97 32.97 62.30
C VAL A 264 -19.66 33.03 61.49
N ASP A 265 -19.31 34.06 60.71
CA ASP A 265 -19.92 35.36 60.39
C ASP A 265 -19.09 36.02 59.26
N LEU A 266 -19.55 37.19 58.82
CA LEU A 266 -18.84 38.30 58.16
C LEU A 266 -19.03 38.54 56.64
N SER A 267 -20.11 39.28 56.37
CA SER A 267 -20.12 40.63 55.77
C SER A 267 -19.32 40.93 54.50
N GLY A 268 -20.02 41.38 53.44
CA GLY A 268 -19.38 42.22 52.41
C GLY A 268 -20.14 42.43 51.09
N HIS A 269 -21.18 43.28 51.13
CA HIS A 269 -21.71 44.16 50.08
C HIS A 269 -21.34 44.03 48.57
N ASN A 270 -22.40 43.86 47.77
CA ASN A 270 -22.87 44.64 46.59
C ASN A 270 -21.98 44.96 45.35
N LEU A 271 -22.55 44.55 44.19
CA LEU A 271 -22.72 45.26 42.89
C LEU A 271 -21.47 45.74 42.11
N ALA A 272 -21.21 45.09 40.96
CA ALA A 272 -21.12 45.69 39.61
C ALA A 272 -20.44 44.74 38.60
N ASN A 273 -21.10 44.49 37.47
CA ASN A 273 -20.47 44.07 36.20
C ASN A 273 -19.79 45.32 35.57
N PRO A 274 -18.82 45.31 34.61
CA PRO A 274 -18.31 44.22 33.74
C PRO A 274 -16.75 44.13 33.60
N HIS A 275 -16.28 43.11 32.86
CA HIS A 275 -14.93 42.74 32.30
C HIS A 275 -13.79 43.80 32.24
N PRO A 276 -12.46 43.46 32.15
CA PRO A 276 -11.91 42.29 31.43
C PRO A 276 -10.55 41.67 31.92
N PHE A 277 -10.14 40.57 31.26
CA PHE A 277 -8.80 39.94 31.21
C PHE A 277 -8.04 39.66 32.53
N SER A 278 -8.23 38.45 33.07
CA SER A 278 -7.26 37.76 33.92
C SER A 278 -6.94 36.41 33.28
N VAL A 279 -5.82 36.35 32.56
CA VAL A 279 -5.28 35.11 32.00
C VAL A 279 -4.56 34.39 33.13
N VAL A 280 -5.29 33.58 33.89
CA VAL A 280 -4.69 32.46 34.61
C VAL A 280 -4.59 31.33 33.58
N PRO A 281 -3.39 30.80 33.27
CA PRO A 281 -3.28 29.70 32.34
C PRO A 281 -4.03 28.51 32.95
N SER A 282 -5.14 28.12 32.32
CA SER A 282 -5.86 26.90 32.68
C SER A 282 -4.83 25.76 32.73
N THR A 283 -4.92 24.87 33.70
CA THR A 283 -4.02 23.72 33.87
C THR A 283 -3.75 22.97 32.55
N ALA A 284 -4.72 22.98 31.63
CA ALA A 284 -4.60 22.50 30.25
C ALA A 284 -3.45 23.16 29.44
N THR A 285 -3.28 24.48 29.52
CA THR A 285 -2.20 25.21 28.81
C THR A 285 -0.82 24.83 29.33
N VAL A 286 -0.69 24.61 30.65
CA VAL A 286 0.56 24.14 31.25
C VAL A 286 0.89 22.73 30.77
N VAL A 287 -0.11 21.83 30.76
CA VAL A 287 0.06 20.46 30.25
C VAL A 287 0.43 20.44 28.76
N ILE A 288 -0.23 21.25 27.93
CA ILE A 288 0.07 21.34 26.50
C ILE A 288 1.51 21.83 26.28
N VAL A 289 1.94 22.87 26.99
CA VAL A 289 3.31 23.40 26.87
C VAL A 289 4.34 22.35 27.30
N VAL A 290 4.07 21.60 28.38
CA VAL A 290 4.95 20.51 28.83
C VAL A 290 5.00 19.38 27.79
N CYS A 291 3.87 18.96 27.24
CA CYS A 291 3.79 17.91 26.22
C CYS A 291 4.53 18.31 24.92
N VAL A 292 4.32 19.53 24.43
CA VAL A 292 5.00 20.04 23.23
C VAL A 292 6.51 20.13 23.47
N SER A 293 6.92 20.60 24.65
CA SER A 293 8.35 20.67 25.01
C SER A 293 9.00 19.28 25.05
N PHE A 294 8.29 18.28 25.59
CA PHE A 294 8.77 16.90 25.66
C PHE A 294 8.87 16.23 24.28
N LEU A 295 7.89 16.46 23.40
CA LEU A 295 7.92 15.94 22.03
C LEU A 295 9.10 16.51 21.23
N VAL A 296 9.34 17.82 21.34
CA VAL A 296 10.49 18.46 20.68
C VAL A 296 11.81 17.87 21.21
N PHE A 297 11.92 17.65 22.52
CA PHE A 297 13.11 17.01 23.11
C PHE A 297 13.33 15.59 22.60
N MET A 298 12.27 14.78 22.51
CA MET A 298 12.33 13.42 21.98
C MET A 298 12.75 13.40 20.50
N ILE A 299 12.24 14.32 19.68
CA ILE A 299 12.65 14.46 18.29
C ILE A 299 14.14 14.81 18.18
N ILE A 300 14.62 15.76 19.00
CA ILE A 300 16.04 16.15 19.00
C ILE A 300 16.94 14.97 19.40
N LEU A 301 16.58 14.22 20.45
CA LEU A 301 17.33 13.03 20.84
C LEU A 301 17.28 11.94 19.77
N GLY A 302 16.14 11.75 19.11
CA GLY A 302 15.99 10.82 17.99
C GLY A 302 16.94 11.16 16.84
N VAL A 303 16.94 12.42 16.40
CA VAL A 303 17.83 12.90 15.34
C VAL A 303 19.30 12.78 15.76
N PHE A 304 19.64 13.09 17.01
CA PHE A 304 21.01 12.98 17.51
C PHE A 304 21.48 11.53 17.58
N ARG A 305 20.62 10.59 18.01
CA ARG A 305 20.91 9.15 18.00
C ARG A 305 21.07 8.61 16.59
N ILE A 306 20.21 9.02 15.65
CA ILE A 306 20.30 8.62 14.25
C ILE A 306 21.61 9.14 13.65
N ARG A 307 21.96 10.41 13.85
CA ARG A 307 23.22 10.98 13.36
C ARG A 307 24.45 10.35 14.00
N ALA A 308 24.41 10.05 15.30
CA ALA A 308 25.49 9.36 16.00
C ALA A 308 25.67 7.91 15.52
N ALA A 309 24.57 7.20 15.21
CA ALA A 309 24.62 5.87 14.60
C ALA A 309 25.16 5.92 13.16
N HIS A 310 24.75 6.92 12.38
CA HIS A 310 25.21 7.12 11.01
C HIS A 310 26.70 7.52 10.92
N GLN A 311 27.21 8.26 11.92
CA GLN A 311 28.64 8.57 12.03
C GLN A 311 29.48 7.35 12.41
N ARG A 312 28.94 6.40 13.18
CA ARG A 312 29.64 5.14 13.49
C ARG A 312 29.77 4.26 12.25
N THR A 313 28.72 4.15 11.44
CA THR A 313 28.75 3.40 10.17
C THR A 313 29.69 4.01 9.13
N MET A 314 29.74 5.35 9.03
CA MET A 314 30.72 6.03 8.17
C MET A 314 32.16 5.83 8.66
N ARG A 315 32.39 5.83 9.97
CA ARG A 315 33.74 5.65 10.54
C ARG A 315 34.24 4.21 10.42
N ASP A 316 33.37 3.22 10.57
CA ASP A 316 33.70 1.81 10.34
C ASP A 316 33.98 1.52 8.85
N GLN A 317 33.33 2.23 7.93
CA GLN A 317 33.54 2.09 6.48
C GLN A 317 34.89 2.67 6.02
N ASP A 318 35.38 3.75 6.64
CA ASP A 318 36.73 4.29 6.36
C ASP A 318 37.83 3.40 6.95
N THR A 319 37.67 2.88 8.17
CA THR A 319 38.65 1.96 8.79
C THR A 319 38.67 0.55 8.18
N GLY A 320 37.58 0.11 7.54
CA GLY A 320 37.54 -1.17 6.82
C GLY A 320 38.29 -1.14 5.48
N LYS A 321 38.42 0.04 4.85
CA LYS A 321 39.09 0.21 3.56
C LYS A 321 40.61 0.23 3.63
N GLU A 322 41.17 0.52 4.81
CA GLU A 322 42.62 0.53 5.06
C GLU A 322 43.16 -0.82 5.59
N ASN A 323 42.29 -1.74 6.02
CA ASN A 323 42.67 -3.05 6.55
C ASN A 323 42.48 -4.24 5.58
N GLU A 324 41.87 -4.02 4.42
CA GLU A 324 41.65 -5.03 3.37
C GLU A 324 42.72 -4.93 2.26
N MET A 325 44.00 -4.75 2.64
CA MET A 325 45.11 -4.74 1.66
C MET A 325 46.34 -5.55 2.09
N ASP A 326 46.32 -6.23 3.24
CA ASP A 326 47.54 -6.78 3.87
C ASP A 326 47.55 -8.31 4.12
N TRP A 327 46.58 -9.09 3.64
CA TRP A 327 46.40 -10.49 4.08
C TRP A 327 46.71 -11.64 3.10
N ASP A 328 47.29 -11.41 1.92
CA ASP A 328 47.51 -12.53 0.98
C ASP A 328 48.95 -12.74 0.50
N ASP A 329 49.94 -12.48 1.37
CA ASP A 329 51.36 -12.81 1.11
C ASP A 329 51.91 -13.91 2.04
N SER A 330 51.10 -14.91 2.37
CA SER A 330 51.56 -16.14 3.04
C SER A 330 51.56 -17.33 2.08
N ALA A 331 52.77 -17.69 1.64
CA ALA A 331 53.08 -18.87 0.85
C ALA A 331 52.41 -20.15 1.40
N LEU A 332 51.38 -20.63 0.69
CA LEU A 332 50.82 -21.97 0.91
C LEU A 332 51.55 -22.98 0.00
N THR A 333 52.48 -23.69 0.64
CA THR A 333 53.13 -24.90 0.09
C THR A 333 52.07 -26.00 0.01
N ILE A 334 51.62 -26.34 -1.20
CA ILE A 334 50.86 -27.56 -1.44
C ILE A 334 51.83 -28.70 -1.74
N THR A 335 51.98 -29.62 -0.80
CA THR A 335 52.63 -30.92 -0.99
C THR A 335 51.70 -31.81 -1.81
N VAL A 336 52.09 -32.09 -3.05
CA VAL A 336 51.49 -33.14 -3.89
C VAL A 336 51.92 -34.51 -3.36
N ASN A 337 50.94 -35.37 -3.07
CA ASN A 337 51.19 -36.79 -2.81
C ASN A 337 51.01 -37.56 -4.13
N PRO A 338 52.02 -38.29 -4.64
CA PRO A 338 51.87 -39.05 -5.88
C PRO A 338 51.50 -40.52 -5.63
N MET A 339 50.78 -41.08 -6.61
CA MET A 339 50.33 -42.47 -6.78
C MET A 339 49.05 -42.82 -6.02
N GLU A 340 47.97 -43.23 -6.69
CA GLU A 340 47.90 -44.39 -7.61
C GLU A 340 46.93 -44.20 -8.79
#